data_AF-A0A9P8ARR1-F1
#
_entry.id   AF-A0A9P8ARR1-F1
#
_cell.length_a   1.000
_cell.length_b   1.000
_cell.length_c   1.000
_cell.angle_alpha   90.00
_cell.angle_beta   90.00
_cell.angle_gamma   90.00
#
_symmetry.space_group_name_H-M   'P 1'
#
loop_
_entity.id
_entity.type
_entity.pdbx_description
1 polymer ?
#
loop_
_entity_poly.entity_id
_entity_poly.type
_entity_poly.pdbx_seq_one_letter_code
_entity_poly.pdbx_strand_id
1 'polypeptide(L)' 'MNLSTSTQKMPRPTARDTPRFDGDKSETIRHFLLQMEDLFSDYSITNNAEKKKQLVHYADADTKKEWKSLDEYGTGRHLC' A
#
# COMPACT_ATOMS: atom_id res chain seq x y z
N MET A 1 14.53 20.96 21.73
CA MET A 1 14.38 19.75 20.90
C MET A 1 13.39 20.10 19.81
N ASN A 2 13.85 20.30 18.58
CA ASN A 2 12.97 20.75 17.50
C ASN A 2 12.20 19.53 16.99
N LEU A 3 10.90 19.47 17.25
CA LEU A 3 10.00 18.55 16.53
C LEU A 3 9.90 19.05 15.09
N SER A 4 10.80 18.57 14.24
CA SER A 4 10.63 18.67 12.80
C SER A 4 9.38 17.87 12.44
N THR A 5 8.25 18.57 12.27
CA THR A 5 7.07 18.03 11.60
C THR A 5 7.46 17.77 10.15
N SER A 6 8.16 16.66 9.91
CA SER A 6 8.39 16.17 8.57
C SER A 6 7.03 15.71 8.08
N THR A 7 6.46 16.44 7.13
CA THR A 7 5.38 15.95 6.28
C THR A 7 5.98 14.88 5.38
N GLN A 8 6.46 13.78 5.98
CA GLN A 8 7.19 12.72 5.32
C GLN A 8 6.18 11.97 4.45
N LYS A 9 6.13 12.33 3.17
CA LYS A 9 5.31 11.62 2.19
C LYS A 9 6.02 10.33 1.81
N MET A 10 5.27 9.23 1.75
CA MET A 10 5.79 7.95 1.27
C MET A 10 6.54 8.12 -0.06
N PRO A 11 7.57 7.31 -0.31
CA PRO A 11 8.30 7.35 -1.57
C PRO A 11 7.34 7.07 -2.74
N ARG A 12 7.67 7.59 -3.93
CA ARG A 12 6.85 7.32 -5.11
C ARG A 12 7.00 5.83 -5.48
N PRO A 13 5.92 5.11 -5.83
CA PRO A 13 6.00 3.70 -6.25
C PRO A 13 6.90 3.42 -7.46
N THR A 14 7.32 4.45 -8.20
CA THR A 14 8.25 4.37 -9.32
C THR A 14 9.71 4.62 -8.92
N ALA A 15 9.98 4.83 -7.63
CA ALA A 15 11.33 4.99 -7.13
C ALA A 15 12.07 3.65 -7.14
N ARG A 16 13.39 3.71 -7.23
CA ARG A 16 14.23 2.52 -7.45
C ARG A 16 14.18 1.51 -6.29
N ASP A 17 13.96 1.99 -5.08
CA ASP A 17 14.04 1.22 -3.84
C ASP A 17 12.68 1.03 -3.17
N THR A 18 11.58 1.13 -3.93
CA THR A 18 10.23 0.89 -3.41
C THR A 18 9.73 -0.53 -3.66
N PRO A 19 8.96 -1.11 -2.74
CA PRO A 19 8.32 -2.41 -2.94
C PRO A 19 7.46 -2.38 -4.21
N ARG A 20 7.54 -3.41 -5.05
CA ARG A 20 6.67 -3.55 -6.22
C ARG A 20 6.13 -4.96 -6.28
N PHE A 21 4.81 -5.08 -6.34
CA PHE A 21 4.18 -6.36 -6.59
C PHE A 21 4.13 -6.64 -8.09
N ASP A 22 4.51 -7.86 -8.46
CA ASP A 22 4.50 -8.38 -9.82
C ASP A 22 3.60 -9.63 -9.82
N GLY A 23 2.40 -9.48 -10.39
CA GLY A 23 1.34 -10.49 -10.33
C GLY A 23 1.70 -11.85 -10.94
N ASP A 24 2.71 -11.91 -11.80
CA ASP A 24 3.23 -13.15 -12.39
C ASP A 24 3.99 -14.03 -11.39
N LYS A 25 4.43 -13.47 -10.25
CA LYS A 25 5.18 -14.21 -9.22
C LYS A 25 4.37 -14.33 -7.94
N SER A 26 3.49 -15.32 -7.87
CA SER A 26 2.61 -15.58 -6.72
C SER A 26 3.36 -15.74 -5.37
N GLU A 27 4.59 -16.23 -5.41
CA GLU A 27 5.50 -16.38 -4.26
C GLU A 27 5.85 -15.03 -3.59
N THR A 28 5.64 -13.92 -4.30
CA THR A 28 6.06 -12.59 -3.88
C THR A 28 5.01 -11.83 -3.06
N ILE A 29 3.75 -12.31 -2.98
CA ILE A 29 2.70 -11.51 -2.33
C ILE A 29 2.94 -11.35 -0.83
N ARG A 30 3.38 -12.41 -0.14
CA ARG A 30 3.72 -12.32 1.30
C ARG A 30 4.91 -11.39 1.53
N HIS A 31 5.93 -11.49 0.70
CA HIS A 31 7.12 -10.63 0.78
C HIS A 31 6.76 -9.16 0.52
N PHE A 32 5.94 -8.89 -0.50
CA PHE A 32 5.43 -7.56 -0.80
C PHE A 32 4.64 -6.97 0.37
N LEU A 33 3.72 -7.74 0.97
CA LEU A 33 2.94 -7.27 2.12
C LEU A 33 3.82 -6.96 3.32
N LEU A 34 4.85 -7.77 3.61
CA LEU A 34 5.81 -7.50 4.69
C LEU A 34 6.57 -6.19 4.43
N GLN A 35 7.12 -6.01 3.22
CA GLN A 35 7.82 -4.78 2.85
C GLN A 35 6.94 -3.53 2.96
N MET A 36 5.65 -3.65 2.63
CA MET A 36 4.70 -2.56 2.79
C MET A 36 4.39 -2.27 4.26
N GLU A 37 4.31 -3.28 5.12
CA GLU A 37 4.11 -3.09 6.58
C GLU A 37 5.31 -2.43 7.26
N ASP A 38 6.54 -2.79 6.89
CA ASP A 38 7.75 -2.08 7.33
C ASP A 38 7.69 -0.61 6.89
N LEU A 39 7.37 -0.37 5.61
CA LEU A 39 7.26 0.99 5.06
C LEU A 39 6.13 1.81 5.72
N PHE A 40 5.02 1.19 6.09
CA PHE A 40 3.96 1.86 6.84
C PHE A 40 4.43 2.21 8.26
N SER A 41 5.22 1.35 8.89
CA SER A 41 5.76 1.59 10.23
C SER A 41 6.74 2.75 10.23
N ASP A 42 7.65 2.80 9.25
CA ASP A 42 8.62 3.90 9.05
C ASP A 42 7.95 5.26 8.88
N TYR A 43 6.77 5.28 8.25
CA TYR A 43 6.00 6.49 7.97
C TYR A 43 4.82 6.68 8.94
N SER A 44 4.74 5.90 10.02
CA SER A 44 3.69 5.98 11.05
C SER A 44 2.25 5.90 10.50
N ILE A 45 2.04 5.15 9.42
CA ILE A 45 0.72 4.94 8.81
C ILE A 45 0.01 3.81 9.56
N THR A 46 -0.95 4.17 10.41
CA THR A 46 -1.69 3.21 11.25
C THR A 46 -3.11 2.96 10.77
N ASN A 47 -3.66 3.85 9.94
CA ASN A 47 -5.02 3.73 9.46
C ASN A 47 -5.14 2.65 8.37
N ASN A 48 -5.95 1.62 8.62
CA ASN A 48 -6.13 0.51 7.68
C ASN A 48 -6.68 0.93 6.31
N ALA A 49 -7.57 1.93 6.26
CA ALA A 49 -8.08 2.44 4.98
C ALA A 49 -7.01 3.19 4.19
N GLU A 50 -6.12 3.90 4.88
CA GLU A 50 -4.97 4.57 4.26
C GLU A 50 -3.92 3.56 3.78
N LYS A 51 -3.54 2.59 4.62
CA LYS A 51 -2.66 1.47 4.23
C LYS A 51 -3.17 0.80 2.97
N LYS A 52 -4.46 0.46 2.94
CA LYS A 52 -5.16 -0.07 1.78
C LYS A 52 -4.97 0.82 0.54
N LYS A 53 -5.30 2.11 0.61
CA LYS A 53 -5.12 3.02 -0.53
C LYS A 53 -3.67 3.04 -1.02
N GLN A 54 -2.71 3.10 -0.09
CA GLN A 54 -1.29 3.09 -0.41
C GLN A 54 -0.87 1.78 -1.07
N LEU A 55 -1.26 0.63 -0.52
CA LEU A 55 -0.92 -0.69 -1.06
C LEU A 55 -1.26 -0.81 -2.56
N VAL A 56 -2.44 -0.31 -2.96
CA VAL A 56 -2.85 -0.28 -4.37
C VAL A 56 -1.88 0.54 -5.23
N HIS A 57 -1.32 1.63 -4.72
CA HIS A 57 -0.38 2.46 -5.48
C HIS A 57 0.93 1.73 -5.83
N TYR A 58 1.35 0.75 -5.02
CA TYR A 58 2.58 -0.03 -5.20
C TYR A 58 2.38 -1.35 -5.98
N ALA A 59 1.13 -1.69 -6.32
CA ALA A 59 0.83 -2.81 -7.20
C ALA A 59 1.08 -2.50 -8.69
N ASP A 60 1.20 -3.52 -9.53
CA ASP A 60 1.25 -3.38 -10.98
C ASP A 60 -0.11 -2.91 -11.57
N ALA A 61 -0.12 -2.61 -12.87
CA ALA A 61 -1.28 -2.01 -13.52
C ALA A 61 -2.50 -2.97 -13.59
N ASP A 62 -2.27 -4.25 -13.83
CA ASP A 62 -3.32 -5.27 -13.90
C ASP A 62 -3.88 -5.52 -12.50
N THR A 63 -3.01 -5.72 -11.50
CA THR A 63 -3.45 -5.85 -10.09
C THR A 63 -4.23 -4.61 -9.63
N LYS A 64 -3.81 -3.39 -9.99
CA LYS A 64 -4.56 -2.15 -9.70
C LYS A 64 -5.96 -2.16 -10.32
N LYS A 65 -6.09 -2.68 -11.53
CA LYS A 65 -7.37 -2.74 -12.26
C LYS A 65 -8.31 -3.72 -11.56
N GLU A 66 -7.83 -4.92 -11.23
CA GLU A 66 -8.59 -5.94 -10.50
C GLU A 66 -9.04 -5.43 -9.11
N TRP A 67 -8.16 -4.74 -8.38
CA TRP A 67 -8.49 -4.19 -7.08
C TRP A 67 -9.53 -3.07 -7.14
N LYS A 68 -9.52 -2.25 -8.20
CA LYS A 68 -10.53 -1.21 -8.41
C LYS A 68 -11.90 -1.78 -8.81
N SER A 69 -11.95 -2.98 -9.37
CA SER A 69 -13.21 -3.67 -9.69
C SER A 69 -13.87 -4.35 -8.49
N LEU A 70 -13.15 -4.53 -7.37
CA LEU A 70 -13.75 -5.02 -6.12
C LEU A 70 -14.55 -3.86 -5.48
N ASP A 71 -15.87 -3.88 -5.69
CA ASP A 71 -16.88 -2.89 -5.25
C ASP A 71 -16.78 -2.50 -3.75
N GLU A 72 -16.17 -3.35 -2.92
CA GLU A 72 -15.99 -3.17 -1.48
C GLU A 72 -14.81 -2.28 -1.07
N TYR A 73 -13.97 -1.80 -1.99
CA TYR A 73 -12.91 -0.85 -1.62
C TYR A 73 -13.43 0.56 -1.30
N GLY A 74 -14.62 0.90 -1.81
CA GLY A 74 -15.31 2.17 -1.51
C GLY A 74 -16.26 2.07 -0.32
N THR A 75 -16.75 0.87 0.00
CA THR A 75 -17.84 0.70 0.96
C THR A 75 -17.47 -0.41 1.92
N GLY A 76 -16.94 -0.04 3.09
CA GLY A 76 -17.01 -0.91 4.27
C GLY A 76 -18.47 -1.08 4.65
N ARG A 77 -19.21 -1.93 3.93
CA ARG A 77 -20.59 -2.22 4.23
C ARG A 77 -20.60 -3.47 5.10
N HIS A 78 -20.66 -3.25 6.41
CA HIS A 78 -21.23 -4.23 7.33
C HIS A 78 -22.62 -4.58 6.77
N LEU A 79 -22.73 -5.77 6.19
CA LEU A 79 -24.02 -6.44 6.04
C LEU A 79 -24.33 -7.07 7.38
N CYS A 80 -25.43 -6.62 7.97
CA CYS A 80 -26.10 -7.21 9.12
C CYS A 80 -26.56 -8.64 8.84
#